data_AF-A0A813FBX7-F1
#
_entry.id   AF-A0A813FBX7-F1
#
_cell.length_a   1.000
_cell.length_b   1.000
_cell.length_c   1.000
_cell.angle_alpha   90.00
_cell.angle_beta   90.00
_cell.angle_gamma   90.00
#
_symmetry.space_group_name_H-M   'P 1'
#
loop_
_entity.id
_entity.type
_entity.pdbx_description
1 polymer ?
#
loop_
_entity_poly.entity_id
_entity_poly.type
_entity_poly.pdbx_seq_one_letter_code
_entity_poly.pdbx_strand_id
1 'polypeptide(L)'
;MLGLMGFWMLGERLRGVRTMENTMMTQLQMLIGEFIRADGSEHLNGELNVMYWIYASTFLACMVFLLLNFLLAITVDSFVAVKKNNDEKDTVRDFPADIVHVLVGAARAKHYGWPSHNDLLLFLDCVDREGQTRSTERKSIISKMKEEKSSSKWSLHLRSFCPHFQLTLLGCVWSQCSWRSLAQLVAFVCFFIVFVTPDLVQ
;
A
#
# COMPACT_ATOMS: atom_id res chain seq x y z
N MET A 1 9.46 6.68 -18.41
CA MET A 1 9.88 6.16 -19.73
C MET A 1 8.88 6.46 -20.83
N LEU A 2 7.60 6.04 -20.70
CA LEU A 2 6.56 6.30 -21.71
C LEU A 2 6.36 7.79 -22.05
N GLY A 3 6.51 8.70 -21.08
CA GLY A 3 6.46 10.16 -21.31
C GLY A 3 7.57 10.71 -22.17
N LEU A 4 8.80 10.22 -21.98
CA LEU A 4 9.93 10.62 -22.81
C LEU A 4 9.75 10.12 -24.25
N MET A 5 9.25 8.89 -24.42
CA MET A 5 8.95 8.33 -25.73
C MET A 5 7.83 9.10 -26.44
N GLY A 6 6.76 9.45 -25.74
CA GLY A 6 5.68 10.28 -26.29
C GLY A 6 6.16 11.67 -26.69
N PHE A 7 6.98 12.31 -25.85
CA PHE A 7 7.61 13.60 -26.15
C PHE A 7 8.49 13.53 -27.41
N TRP A 8 9.36 12.53 -27.53
CA TRP A 8 10.23 12.37 -28.70
C TRP A 8 9.45 12.06 -29.98
N MET A 9 8.38 11.28 -29.87
CA MET A 9 7.62 10.80 -31.04
C MET A 9 6.59 11.81 -31.54
N LEU A 10 5.94 12.56 -30.63
CA LEU A 10 4.80 13.43 -30.93
C LEU A 10 5.09 14.92 -30.70
N GLY A 11 6.21 15.26 -30.07
CA GLY A 11 6.52 16.63 -29.62
C GLY A 11 6.65 17.67 -30.73
N GLU A 12 7.04 17.28 -31.95
CA GLU A 12 7.07 18.20 -33.09
C GLU A 12 5.68 18.47 -33.70
N ARG A 13 4.73 17.54 -33.53
CA ARG A 13 3.45 17.54 -34.24
C ARG A 13 2.31 18.08 -33.39
N LEU A 14 2.32 17.80 -32.09
CA LEU A 14 1.24 18.18 -31.18
C LEU A 14 1.70 19.27 -30.21
N ARG A 15 0.94 20.37 -30.16
CA ARG A 15 1.23 21.51 -29.27
C ARG A 15 1.22 21.12 -27.78
N GLY A 16 0.36 20.17 -27.40
CA GLY A 16 0.23 19.70 -26.01
C GLY A 16 1.43 18.91 -25.49
N VAL A 17 2.21 18.27 -26.36
CA VAL A 17 3.39 17.46 -25.97
C VAL A 17 4.71 18.10 -26.38
N ARG A 18 4.70 19.40 -26.69
CA ARG A 18 5.89 20.13 -27.13
C ARG A 18 6.93 20.34 -26.04
N THR A 19 6.53 20.31 -24.77
CA THR A 19 7.44 20.38 -23.62
C THR A 19 7.29 19.11 -22.79
N MET A 20 8.37 18.68 -22.12
CA MET A 20 8.36 17.49 -21.27
C MET A 20 7.35 17.64 -20.11
N GLU A 21 7.26 18.85 -19.54
CA GLU A 21 6.30 19.18 -18.48
C GLU A 21 4.85 19.00 -18.96
N ASN A 22 4.50 19.60 -20.10
CA ASN A 22 3.15 19.45 -20.66
C ASN A 22 2.86 18.00 -21.05
N THR A 23 3.87 17.26 -21.51
CA THR A 23 3.73 15.83 -21.80
C THR A 23 3.42 15.03 -20.53
N MET A 24 4.10 15.32 -19.41
CA MET A 24 3.79 14.69 -18.12
C MET A 24 2.38 15.06 -17.63
N MET A 25 1.98 16.33 -17.75
CA MET A 25 0.64 16.76 -17.36
C MET A 25 -0.45 16.10 -18.23
N THR A 26 -0.22 16.02 -19.54
CA THR A 26 -1.14 15.35 -20.48
C THR A 26 -1.22 13.85 -20.19
N GLN A 27 -0.13 13.21 -19.78
CA GLN A 27 -0.14 11.82 -19.32
C GLN A 27 -0.94 11.62 -18.04
N LEU A 28 -0.88 12.57 -17.11
CA LEU A 28 -1.69 12.53 -15.90
C LEU A 28 -3.18 12.74 -16.22
N GLN A 29 -3.52 13.62 -17.14
CA GLN A 29 -4.89 13.81 -17.61
C GLN A 29 -5.42 12.57 -18.35
N MET A 30 -4.56 11.89 -19.13
CA MET A 30 -4.87 10.58 -19.72
C MET A 30 -5.12 9.52 -18.65
N LEU A 31 -4.37 9.54 -17.54
CA LEU A 31 -4.59 8.64 -16.40
C LEU A 31 -5.96 8.87 -15.73
N ILE A 32 -6.36 10.13 -15.59
CA ILE A 32 -7.66 10.53 -15.00
C ILE A 32 -8.83 10.20 -15.95
N GLY A 33 -8.55 9.98 -17.23
CA GLY A 33 -9.55 9.70 -18.27
C GLY A 33 -10.21 10.95 -18.84
N GLU A 34 -9.72 12.14 -18.47
CA GLU A 34 -10.28 13.42 -18.92
C GLU A 34 -9.89 13.75 -20.38
N PHE A 35 -8.79 13.18 -20.87
CA PHE A 35 -8.18 13.64 -22.11
C PHE A 35 -7.63 12.51 -22.98
N ILE A 36 -8.46 11.90 -23.85
CA ILE A 36 -8.01 10.88 -24.82
C ILE A 36 -7.66 11.51 -26.18
N ARG A 37 -8.24 12.66 -26.52
CA ARG A 37 -7.93 13.38 -27.77
C ARG A 37 -7.16 14.66 -27.47
N ALA A 38 -5.90 14.68 -27.88
CA ALA A 38 -5.13 15.89 -27.87
C ALA A 38 -5.53 16.85 -28.99
N ASP A 39 -5.57 18.14 -28.69
CA ASP A 39 -5.88 19.20 -29.65
C ASP A 39 -4.94 19.11 -30.87
N GLY A 40 -5.54 18.97 -32.06
CA GLY A 40 -4.82 18.80 -33.31
C GLY A 40 -4.62 17.35 -33.77
N SER A 41 -5.10 16.35 -33.00
CA SER A 41 -5.07 14.94 -33.41
C SER A 41 -5.81 14.65 -34.73
N GLU A 42 -6.84 15.43 -35.04
CA GLU A 42 -7.66 15.31 -36.25
C GLU A 42 -6.91 15.68 -37.54
N HIS A 43 -5.79 16.40 -37.44
CA HIS A 43 -5.00 16.83 -38.60
C HIS A 43 -3.78 15.93 -38.87
N LEU A 44 -3.60 14.83 -38.11
CA LEU A 44 -2.51 13.91 -38.37
C LEU A 44 -2.87 12.95 -39.52
N ASN A 45 -1.93 12.82 -40.47
CA ASN A 45 -2.00 11.84 -41.55
C ASN A 45 -2.23 10.42 -40.98
N GLY A 46 -2.96 9.58 -41.72
CA GLY A 46 -3.47 8.28 -41.24
C GLY A 46 -2.44 7.37 -40.56
N GLU A 47 -1.20 7.32 -41.06
CA GLU A 47 -0.12 6.50 -40.45
C GLU A 47 0.25 6.97 -39.03
N LEU A 48 0.39 8.28 -38.84
CA LEU A 48 0.70 8.86 -37.52
C LEU A 48 -0.49 8.74 -36.56
N ASN A 49 -1.72 8.79 -37.09
CA ASN A 49 -2.92 8.57 -36.30
C ASN A 49 -2.95 7.14 -35.72
N VAL A 50 -2.64 6.13 -36.54
CA VAL A 50 -2.54 4.73 -36.06
C VAL A 50 -1.44 4.59 -34.99
N MET A 51 -0.27 5.18 -35.20
CA MET A 51 0.82 5.16 -34.22
C MET A 51 0.41 5.83 -32.88
N TYR A 52 -0.34 6.94 -32.94
CA TYR A 52 -0.87 7.62 -31.77
C TYR A 52 -1.86 6.73 -31.00
N TRP A 53 -2.79 6.05 -31.67
CA TRP A 53 -3.76 5.14 -31.02
C TRP A 53 -3.10 3.92 -30.39
N ILE A 54 -2.06 3.35 -31.03
CA ILE A 54 -1.28 2.26 -30.44
C ILE A 54 -0.55 2.75 -29.17
N TYR A 55 0.04 3.95 -29.22
CA TYR A 55 0.67 4.55 -28.05
C TYR A 55 -0.32 4.82 -26.92
N ALA A 56 -1.47 5.44 -27.21
CA ALA A 56 -2.50 5.75 -26.22
C ALA A 56 -3.08 4.48 -25.58
N SER A 57 -3.36 3.44 -26.39
CA SER A 57 -3.91 2.17 -25.90
C SER A 57 -2.89 1.39 -25.07
N THR A 58 -1.62 1.33 -25.47
CA THR A 58 -0.56 0.69 -24.68
C THR A 58 -0.27 1.42 -23.38
N PHE A 59 -0.30 2.77 -23.38
CA PHE A 59 -0.19 3.57 -22.17
C PHE A 59 -1.35 3.31 -21.20
N LEU A 60 -2.58 3.32 -21.71
CA LEU A 60 -3.79 3.07 -20.91
C LEU A 60 -3.77 1.64 -20.34
N ALA A 61 -3.46 0.64 -21.15
CA ALA A 61 -3.33 -0.74 -20.69
C ALA A 61 -2.24 -0.87 -19.62
N CYS A 62 -1.06 -0.30 -19.85
CA CYS A 62 0.04 -0.34 -18.89
C CYS A 62 -0.36 0.30 -17.55
N MET A 63 -0.97 1.48 -17.57
CA MET A 63 -1.39 2.17 -16.34
C MET A 63 -2.53 1.46 -15.63
N VAL A 64 -3.58 1.07 -16.34
CA VAL A 64 -4.72 0.38 -15.71
C VAL A 64 -4.31 -0.99 -15.20
N PHE A 65 -3.57 -1.79 -15.97
CA PHE A 65 -3.21 -3.14 -15.53
C PHE A 65 -2.07 -3.17 -14.52
N LEU A 66 -1.07 -2.30 -14.61
CA LEU A 66 0.04 -2.32 -13.66
C LEU A 66 -0.26 -1.47 -12.43
N LEU A 67 -0.69 -0.21 -12.57
CA LEU A 67 -0.89 0.65 -11.39
C LEU A 67 -2.10 0.20 -10.57
N LEU A 68 -3.28 -0.05 -11.16
CA LEU A 68 -4.45 -0.41 -10.33
C LEU A 68 -4.27 -1.77 -9.67
N ASN A 69 -3.78 -2.78 -10.39
CA ASN A 69 -3.60 -4.11 -9.78
C ASN A 69 -2.50 -4.12 -8.72
N PHE A 70 -1.41 -3.38 -8.93
CA PHE A 70 -0.32 -3.31 -7.94
C PHE A 70 -0.66 -2.44 -6.74
N LEU A 71 -1.29 -1.28 -6.94
CA LEU A 71 -1.75 -0.43 -5.84
C LEU A 71 -2.78 -1.16 -4.99
N LEU A 72 -3.74 -1.85 -5.61
CA LEU A 72 -4.73 -2.63 -4.89
C LEU A 72 -4.08 -3.75 -4.09
N ALA A 73 -3.09 -4.45 -4.66
CA ALA A 73 -2.35 -5.49 -3.93
C ALA A 73 -1.64 -4.94 -2.68
N ILE A 74 -0.94 -3.80 -2.81
CA ILE A 74 -0.25 -3.17 -1.66
C ILE A 74 -1.26 -2.66 -0.62
N THR A 75 -2.31 -1.97 -1.05
CA THR A 75 -3.33 -1.45 -0.14
C THR A 75 -4.03 -2.58 0.61
N VAL A 76 -4.34 -3.69 -0.05
CA VAL A 76 -4.92 -4.87 0.61
C VAL A 76 -3.95 -5.49 1.61
N ASP A 77 -2.67 -5.63 1.27
CA ASP A 77 -1.67 -6.21 2.17
C ASP A 77 -1.51 -5.38 3.46
N SER A 78 -1.36 -4.06 3.31
CA SER A 78 -1.31 -3.13 4.45
C SER A 78 -2.59 -3.14 5.29
N PHE A 79 -3.75 -3.22 4.64
CA PHE A 79 -5.03 -3.27 5.34
C PHE A 79 -5.19 -4.56 6.16
N VAL A 80 -4.79 -5.71 5.60
CA VAL A 80 -4.80 -6.99 6.31
C VAL A 80 -3.86 -6.96 7.51
N ALA A 81 -2.65 -6.39 7.37
CA ALA A 81 -1.71 -6.25 8.48
C ALA A 81 -2.26 -5.36 9.60
N VAL A 82 -2.86 -4.22 9.28
CA VAL A 82 -3.50 -3.33 10.26
C VAL A 82 -4.70 -4.00 10.92
N LYS A 83 -5.54 -4.68 10.14
CA LYS A 83 -6.69 -5.40 10.68
C LYS A 83 -6.27 -6.48 11.66
N LYS A 84 -5.27 -7.30 11.31
CA LYS A 84 -4.75 -8.34 12.22
C LYS A 84 -4.20 -7.74 13.53
N ASN A 85 -3.47 -6.63 13.44
CA ASN A 85 -2.96 -5.92 14.62
C ASN A 85 -4.06 -5.30 15.48
N ASN A 86 -5.22 -4.99 14.89
CA ASN A 86 -6.39 -4.50 15.63
C ASN A 86 -7.19 -5.64 16.23
N ASP A 87 -7.36 -6.75 15.50
CA ASP A 87 -8.05 -7.95 15.98
C ASP A 87 -7.29 -8.61 17.15
N GLU A 88 -5.94 -8.53 17.17
CA GLU A 88 -5.13 -8.96 18.32
C GLU A 88 -5.25 -8.02 19.53
N LYS A 89 -5.72 -6.79 19.33
CA LYS A 89 -5.98 -5.82 20.40
C LYS A 89 -7.45 -5.89 20.79
N ASP A 90 -7.78 -6.85 21.65
CA ASP A 90 -9.09 -6.99 22.33
C ASP A 90 -9.54 -5.73 23.11
N THR A 91 -8.73 -4.67 23.15
CA THR A 91 -9.02 -3.41 23.81
C THR A 91 -9.91 -2.48 22.98
N VAL A 92 -10.14 -2.73 21.69
CA VAL A 92 -10.99 -1.87 20.85
C VAL A 92 -12.38 -2.49 20.76
N ARG A 93 -13.29 -2.06 21.64
CA ARG A 93 -14.71 -2.40 21.55
C ARG A 93 -15.43 -1.41 20.64
N ASP A 94 -16.62 -1.81 20.19
CA ASP A 94 -17.51 -0.91 19.45
C ASP A 94 -17.85 0.30 20.31
N PHE A 95 -17.79 1.49 19.72
CA PHE A 95 -18.17 2.76 20.36
C PHE A 95 -19.48 2.72 21.18
N PRO A 96 -20.59 2.13 20.69
CA PRO A 96 -21.79 1.99 21.52
C PRO A 96 -21.60 1.11 22.76
N ALA A 97 -20.79 0.04 22.66
CA ALA A 97 -20.48 -0.80 23.81
C ALA A 97 -19.67 -0.03 24.85
N ASP A 98 -18.73 0.83 24.41
CA ASP A 98 -17.96 1.70 25.30
C ASP A 98 -18.85 2.68 26.07
N ILE A 99 -19.84 3.30 25.41
CA ILE A 99 -20.80 4.19 26.09
C ILE A 99 -21.58 3.43 27.18
N VAL A 100 -22.08 2.22 26.86
CA VAL A 100 -22.82 1.40 27.83
C VAL A 100 -21.91 1.00 28.99
N HIS A 101 -20.66 0.62 28.74
CA HIS A 101 -19.70 0.27 29.78
C HIS A 101 -19.36 1.46 30.69
N VAL A 102 -19.20 2.66 30.13
CA VAL A 102 -18.97 3.88 30.92
C VAL A 102 -20.17 4.20 31.81
N LEU A 103 -21.40 4.11 31.29
CA LEU A 103 -22.60 4.36 32.07
C LEU A 103 -22.82 3.33 33.18
N VAL A 104 -22.70 2.03 32.86
CA VAL A 104 -22.82 0.95 33.85
C VAL A 104 -21.70 1.03 34.88
N GLY A 105 -20.48 1.36 34.45
CA GLY A 105 -19.33 1.58 35.32
C GLY A 105 -19.56 2.72 36.30
N ALA A 106 -20.06 3.86 35.83
CA ALA A 106 -20.41 4.99 36.68
C ALA A 106 -21.52 4.65 37.70
N ALA A 107 -22.56 3.93 37.26
CA ALA A 107 -23.64 3.49 38.14
C ALA A 107 -23.14 2.51 39.22
N ARG A 108 -22.31 1.52 38.83
CA ARG A 108 -21.70 0.58 39.77
C ARG A 108 -20.72 1.27 40.72
N ALA A 109 -19.90 2.19 40.22
CA ALA A 109 -18.96 2.94 41.05
C ALA A 109 -19.69 3.70 42.16
N LYS A 110 -20.83 4.34 41.82
CA LYS A 110 -21.67 5.01 42.81
C LYS A 110 -22.32 4.02 43.79
N HIS A 111 -22.78 2.87 43.31
CA HIS A 111 -23.47 1.88 44.15
C HIS A 111 -22.53 1.14 45.11
N TYR A 112 -21.34 0.76 44.66
CA TYR A 112 -20.36 0.00 45.45
C TYR A 112 -19.37 0.88 46.20
N GLY A 113 -19.51 2.21 46.15
CA GLY A 113 -18.60 3.14 46.81
C GLY A 113 -17.16 3.03 46.31
N TRP A 114 -16.97 2.92 44.98
CA TRP A 114 -15.64 2.84 44.42
C TRP A 114 -14.82 4.10 44.78
N PRO A 115 -13.52 3.94 45.04
CA PRO A 115 -12.66 5.03 45.46
C PRO A 115 -12.61 6.15 44.41
N SER A 116 -12.39 7.38 44.87
CA SER A 116 -12.33 8.53 43.97
C SER A 116 -11.15 8.39 43.02
N HIS A 117 -11.23 9.04 41.85
CA HIS A 117 -10.15 9.01 40.87
C HIS A 117 -8.79 9.44 41.46
N ASN A 118 -8.80 10.36 42.42
CA ASN A 118 -7.58 10.82 43.10
C ASN A 118 -6.98 9.75 44.03
N ASP A 119 -7.82 8.99 44.72
CA ASP A 119 -7.35 7.87 45.57
C ASP A 119 -6.77 6.76 44.71
N LEU A 120 -7.37 6.51 43.54
CA LEU A 120 -6.87 5.54 42.59
C LEU A 120 -5.53 5.97 41.97
N LEU A 121 -5.40 7.26 41.62
CA LEU A 121 -4.13 7.82 41.13
C LEU A 121 -3.03 7.75 42.20
N LEU A 122 -3.33 8.11 43.45
CA LEU A 122 -2.39 7.97 44.56
C LEU A 122 -1.96 6.51 44.76
N PHE A 123 -2.90 5.57 44.67
CA PHE A 123 -2.59 4.15 44.73
C PHE A 123 -1.70 3.70 43.57
N LEU A 124 -2.01 4.11 42.34
CA LEU A 124 -1.22 3.77 41.16
C LEU A 124 0.18 4.39 41.21
N ASP A 125 0.33 5.63 41.66
CA ASP A 125 1.63 6.28 41.84
C ASP A 125 2.49 5.57 42.90
N CYS A 126 1.86 5.10 43.99
CA CYS A 126 2.54 4.26 44.98
C CYS A 126 3.02 2.94 44.36
N VAL A 127 2.16 2.26 43.59
CA VAL A 127 2.50 0.97 42.94
C VAL A 127 3.54 1.15 41.84
N ASP A 128 3.51 2.24 41.05
CA ASP A 128 4.47 2.49 39.97
C ASP A 128 5.87 2.76 40.55
N ARG A 129 5.99 3.51 41.65
CA ARG A 129 7.27 3.70 42.35
C ARG A 129 7.88 2.38 42.85
N GLU A 130 7.05 1.48 43.38
CA GLU A 130 7.48 0.13 43.78
C GLU A 130 7.79 -0.79 42.58
N GLY A 131 7.06 -0.63 41.48
CA GLY A 131 7.29 -1.37 40.24
C GLY A 131 8.56 -0.93 39.51
N GLN A 132 8.87 0.36 39.52
CA GLN A 132 10.00 0.95 38.81
C GLN A 132 11.33 0.66 39.52
N THR A 133 11.33 0.61 40.85
CA THR A 133 12.47 0.11 41.64
C THR A 133 12.78 -1.35 41.29
N ARG A 134 11.77 -2.22 41.22
CA ARG A 134 11.94 -3.63 40.80
C ARG A 134 12.31 -3.80 39.33
N SER A 135 11.76 -2.98 38.44
CA SER A 135 12.07 -3.01 37.00
C SER A 135 13.53 -2.61 36.73
N THR A 136 14.01 -1.59 37.43
CA THR A 136 15.41 -1.13 37.34
C THR A 136 16.37 -2.18 37.86
N GLU A 137 16.03 -2.83 38.99
CA GLU A 137 16.79 -3.96 39.53
C GLU A 137 16.83 -5.13 38.54
N ARG A 138 15.70 -5.49 37.94
CA ARG A 138 15.62 -6.57 36.93
C ARG A 138 16.40 -6.26 35.67
N LYS A 139 16.34 -5.02 35.16
CA LYS A 139 17.14 -4.57 34.01
C LYS A 139 18.63 -4.65 34.29
N SER A 140 19.06 -4.31 35.51
CA SER A 140 20.47 -4.41 35.92
C SER A 140 20.98 -5.86 35.98
N ILE A 141 20.12 -6.81 36.37
CA ILE A 141 20.44 -8.24 36.36
C ILE A 141 20.50 -8.77 34.93
N ILE A 142 19.53 -8.39 34.08
CA ILE A 142 19.48 -8.82 32.68
C ILE A 142 20.67 -8.27 31.89
N SER A 143 21.09 -7.02 32.12
CA SER A 143 22.28 -6.46 31.46
C SER A 143 23.55 -7.21 31.86
N LYS A 144 23.70 -7.57 33.15
CA LYS A 144 24.82 -8.41 33.63
C LYS A 144 24.82 -9.80 32.95
N MET A 145 23.67 -10.46 32.88
CA MET A 145 23.55 -11.75 32.18
C MET A 145 23.81 -11.63 30.67
N LYS A 146 23.50 -10.47 30.07
CA LYS A 146 23.71 -10.23 28.64
C LYS A 146 25.17 -9.93 28.31
N GLU A 147 25.92 -9.26 29.19
CA GLU A 147 27.38 -9.14 29.07
C GLU A 147 28.07 -10.51 29.13
N GLU A 148 27.65 -11.35 30.08
CA GLU A 148 28.20 -12.70 30.24
C GLU A 148 27.87 -13.63 29.05
N LYS A 149 26.63 -13.55 28.54
CA LYS A 149 26.23 -14.27 27.32
C LYS A 149 26.81 -13.70 26.03
N SER A 150 27.03 -12.38 25.94
CA SER A 150 27.69 -11.76 24.78
C SER A 150 29.13 -12.28 24.67
N SER A 151 29.86 -12.29 25.79
CA SER A 151 31.22 -12.84 25.85
C SER A 151 31.30 -14.31 25.40
N SER A 152 30.31 -15.14 25.75
CA SER A 152 30.27 -16.55 25.32
C SER A 152 29.67 -16.78 23.92
N LYS A 153 28.87 -15.87 23.37
CA LYS A 153 28.20 -16.05 22.05
C LYS A 153 29.07 -15.63 20.87
N TRP A 154 30.02 -14.71 21.06
CA TRP A 154 30.99 -14.36 20.01
C TRP A 154 31.93 -15.52 19.63
N SER A 155 32.10 -16.53 20.49
CA SER A 155 32.89 -17.73 20.15
C SER A 155 32.13 -18.74 19.27
N LEU A 156 30.79 -18.69 19.22
CA LEU A 156 29.96 -19.66 18.49
C LEU A 156 29.35 -19.09 17.19
N HIS A 157 29.20 -17.78 17.06
CA HIS A 157 28.49 -17.18 15.91
C HIS A 157 29.34 -16.82 14.69
N LEU A 158 30.67 -16.98 14.76
CA LEU A 158 31.56 -16.86 13.59
C LEU A 158 31.48 -18.04 12.60
N ARG A 159 30.54 -18.99 12.79
CA ARG A 159 30.37 -20.17 11.93
C ARG A 159 29.07 -20.30 11.14
N SER A 160 28.07 -19.42 11.30
CA SER A 160 26.73 -19.71 10.72
C SER A 160 26.03 -18.59 9.94
N PHE A 161 26.73 -17.55 9.48
CA PHE A 161 26.11 -16.57 8.58
C PHE A 161 26.11 -17.10 7.14
N CYS A 162 25.06 -17.81 6.77
CA CYS A 162 24.71 -18.12 5.38
C CYS A 162 23.28 -17.58 5.08
N PRO A 163 23.04 -16.94 3.93
CA PRO A 163 21.79 -16.24 3.64
C PRO A 163 20.81 -17.19 2.95
N HIS A 164 19.67 -17.49 3.58
CA HIS A 164 18.64 -18.34 2.97
C HIS A 164 17.22 -17.79 3.12
N PHE A 165 17.08 -16.45 3.10
CA PHE A 165 15.81 -15.77 3.35
C PHE A 165 15.48 -14.78 2.24
N GLN A 166 15.11 -15.26 1.04
CA GLN A 166 14.48 -14.35 0.05
C GLN A 166 13.63 -14.93 -1.10
N LEU A 167 13.23 -16.21 -1.14
CA LEU A 167 12.62 -16.76 -2.39
C LEU A 167 11.25 -17.44 -2.31
N THR A 168 10.59 -17.55 -1.15
CA THR A 168 9.35 -18.34 -1.04
C THR A 168 8.03 -17.56 -1.02
N LEU A 169 8.03 -16.23 -0.91
CA LEU A 169 6.78 -15.45 -0.85
C LEU A 169 6.29 -14.89 -2.20
N LEU A 170 7.13 -14.86 -3.23
CA LEU A 170 6.73 -14.40 -4.58
C LEU A 170 6.06 -15.48 -5.45
N GLY A 171 6.17 -16.76 -5.07
CA GLY A 171 5.67 -17.89 -5.89
C GLY A 171 4.18 -18.17 -5.79
N CYS A 172 3.53 -17.92 -4.65
CA CYS A 172 2.11 -18.30 -4.46
C CYS A 172 1.10 -17.28 -5.00
N VAL A 173 1.42 -15.98 -5.03
CA VAL A 173 0.47 -14.95 -5.52
C VAL A 173 0.33 -14.97 -7.05
N TRP A 174 1.35 -15.48 -7.76
CA TRP A 174 1.33 -15.50 -9.23
C TRP A 174 0.51 -16.65 -9.84
N SER A 175 0.32 -17.76 -9.12
CA SER A 175 -0.29 -18.97 -9.70
C SER A 175 -1.83 -18.89 -9.81
N GLN A 176 -2.51 -18.18 -8.90
CA GLN A 176 -3.99 -18.10 -8.89
C GLN A 176 -4.58 -16.80 -9.47
N CYS A 177 -3.79 -15.72 -9.55
CA CYS A 177 -4.25 -14.42 -10.07
C CYS A 177 -4.05 -14.27 -11.59
N SER A 178 -3.26 -15.15 -12.21
CA SER A 178 -2.82 -15.01 -13.61
C SER A 178 -3.93 -15.31 -14.64
N TRP A 179 -4.74 -16.36 -14.48
CA TRP A 179 -5.66 -16.80 -15.53
C TRP A 179 -6.93 -15.94 -15.69
N ARG A 180 -7.51 -15.43 -14.60
CA ARG A 180 -8.68 -14.53 -14.69
C ARG A 180 -8.29 -13.14 -15.19
N SER A 181 -7.14 -12.63 -14.75
CA SER A 181 -6.60 -11.37 -15.23
C SER A 181 -6.16 -11.46 -16.69
N LEU A 182 -5.55 -12.58 -17.11
CA LEU A 182 -5.24 -12.82 -18.54
C LEU A 182 -6.49 -12.91 -19.39
N ALA A 183 -7.53 -13.62 -18.95
CA ALA A 183 -8.78 -13.71 -19.70
C ALA A 183 -9.47 -12.34 -19.86
N GLN A 184 -9.47 -11.51 -18.82
CA GLN A 184 -9.98 -10.14 -18.92
C GLN A 184 -9.09 -9.26 -19.80
N LEU A 185 -7.77 -9.43 -19.75
CA LEU A 185 -6.83 -8.66 -20.57
C LEU A 185 -6.94 -9.03 -22.04
N VAL A 186 -7.09 -10.32 -22.36
CA VAL A 186 -7.37 -10.79 -23.73
C VAL A 186 -8.73 -10.28 -24.21
N ALA A 187 -9.77 -10.35 -23.38
CA ALA A 187 -11.09 -9.80 -23.73
C ALA A 187 -11.05 -8.29 -23.97
N PHE A 188 -10.31 -7.53 -23.15
CA PHE A 188 -10.17 -6.08 -23.29
C PHE A 188 -9.37 -5.71 -24.53
N VAL A 189 -8.26 -6.40 -24.80
CA VAL A 189 -7.46 -6.21 -26.01
C VAL A 189 -8.26 -6.57 -27.26
N CYS A 190 -8.99 -7.69 -27.27
CA CYS A 190 -9.88 -8.04 -28.37
C CYS A 190 -10.99 -7.01 -28.57
N PHE A 191 -11.61 -6.51 -27.50
CA PHE A 191 -12.64 -5.48 -27.58
C PHE A 191 -12.07 -4.16 -28.12
N PHE A 192 -10.88 -3.76 -27.67
CA PHE A 192 -10.22 -2.54 -28.13
C PHE A 192 -9.79 -2.64 -29.59
N ILE A 193 -9.26 -3.79 -30.02
CA ILE A 193 -8.91 -4.03 -31.43
C ILE A 193 -10.17 -3.93 -32.30
N VAL A 194 -11.27 -4.56 -31.90
CA VAL A 194 -12.55 -4.55 -32.65
C VAL A 194 -13.18 -3.16 -32.69
N PHE A 195 -13.08 -2.37 -31.61
CA PHE A 195 -13.71 -1.06 -31.50
C PHE A 195 -12.90 0.08 -32.12
N VAL A 196 -11.57 -0.07 -32.22
CA VAL A 196 -10.67 0.96 -32.77
C VAL A 196 -10.38 0.77 -34.27
N THR A 197 -10.67 -0.40 -34.85
CA THR A 197 -10.49 -0.65 -36.30
C THR A 197 -11.70 -0.41 -37.23
N PRO A 198 -12.90 0.07 -36.83
CA PRO A 198 -14.02 0.14 -37.78
C PRO A 198 -13.78 1.14 -38.92
N ASP A 199 -12.92 2.16 -38.73
CA ASP A 199 -12.64 3.19 -39.74
C ASP A 199 -11.48 2.85 -40.70
N LEU A 200 -10.83 1.68 -40.58
CA LEU A 200 -9.71 1.30 -41.46
C LEU A 200 -10.12 0.48 -42.70
N VAL A 201 -11.43 0.28 -42.93
CA VAL A 201 -12.00 -0.57 -43.99
C VAL A 201 -12.78 0.23 -45.05
N GLN A 202 -12.76 1.57 -45.00
CA GLN A 202 -13.28 2.45 -46.05
C GLN A 202 -12.16 3.23 -46.73
#